data_AF-B9YE99-F1
#
_entry.id   AF-B9YE99-F1
#
_cell.length_a   1.000
_cell.length_b   1.000
_cell.length_c   1.000
_cell.angle_alpha   90.00
_cell.angle_beta   90.00
_cell.angle_gamma   90.00
#
_symmetry.space_group_name_H-M   'P 1'
#
loop_
_entity.id
_entity.type
_entity.pdbx_description
1 polymer ?
#
loop_
_entity_poly.entity_id
_entity_poly.type
_entity_poly.pdbx_seq_one_letter_code
_entity_poly.pdbx_strand_id
1 'polypeptide(L)'
;KQEGLAEGIEKGIEQGIERGIKRGIERGIKQGIEQGIEKQQFETAKEMLRNHCNDQLIQLCTKISLQQLEQLKKEIVSGFNQTEDDSEQSHLASD
;
A
#
# COMPACT_ATOMS: atom_id res chain seq x y z
N LYS A 1 -23.87 13.55 46.90
CA LYS A 1 -23.53 12.14 46.51
C LYS A 1 -23.89 11.84 45.05
N GLN A 2 -25.09 12.19 44.58
CA GLN A 2 -25.47 12.01 43.16
C GLN A 2 -24.68 12.90 42.19
N GLU A 3 -24.40 14.16 42.56
CA GLU A 3 -23.62 15.10 41.72
C GLU A 3 -22.20 14.60 41.44
N GLY A 4 -21.49 14.09 42.47
CA GLY A 4 -20.14 13.53 42.28
C GLY A 4 -20.11 12.25 41.43
N LEU A 5 -21.21 11.50 41.37
CA LEU A 5 -21.31 10.35 40.46
C LEU A 5 -21.51 10.81 39.01
N ALA A 6 -22.38 11.79 38.79
CA ALA A 6 -22.61 12.38 37.47
C ALA A 6 -21.33 13.00 36.91
N GLU A 7 -20.63 13.80 37.72
CA GLU A 7 -19.36 14.44 37.33
C GLU A 7 -18.26 13.40 37.04
N GLY A 8 -18.21 12.31 37.82
CA GLY A 8 -17.28 11.21 37.59
C GLY A 8 -17.54 10.47 36.27
N ILE A 9 -18.81 10.25 35.92
CA ILE A 9 -19.21 9.62 34.65
C ILE A 9 -18.87 10.54 33.48
N GLU A 10 -19.21 11.82 33.57
CA GLU A 10 -18.95 12.81 32.53
C GLU A 10 -17.44 12.91 32.22
N LYS A 11 -16.60 13.09 33.26
CA LYS A 11 -15.14 13.12 33.11
C LYS A 11 -14.58 11.81 32.55
N GLY A 12 -15.14 10.67 32.97
CA GLY A 12 -14.73 9.35 32.46
C GLY A 12 -15.01 9.20 30.96
N ILE A 13 -16.18 9.63 30.51
CA ILE A 13 -16.57 9.60 29.09
C ILE A 13 -15.71 10.57 28.28
N GLU A 14 -15.55 11.80 28.74
CA GLU A 14 -14.74 12.81 28.06
C GLU A 14 -13.30 12.35 27.88
N GLN A 15 -12.65 11.88 28.95
CA GLN A 15 -11.28 11.35 28.89
C GLN A 15 -11.18 10.09 28.02
N GLY A 16 -12.19 9.23 28.07
CA GLY A 16 -12.25 8.01 27.25
C GLY A 16 -12.29 8.35 25.76
N ILE A 17 -13.19 9.26 25.37
CA ILE A 17 -13.35 9.72 23.98
C ILE A 17 -12.09 10.44 23.51
N GLU A 18 -11.57 11.40 24.28
CA GLU A 18 -10.38 12.16 23.90
C GLU A 18 -9.17 11.24 23.67
N ARG A 19 -8.90 10.32 24.61
CA ARG A 19 -7.80 9.36 24.48
C ARG A 19 -8.02 8.40 23.32
N GLY A 20 -9.25 7.94 23.12
CA GLY A 20 -9.62 7.04 22.04
C GLY A 20 -9.38 7.67 20.67
N ILE A 21 -9.92 8.88 20.45
CA ILE A 21 -9.79 9.63 19.20
C ILE A 21 -8.32 9.96 18.93
N LYS A 22 -7.60 10.51 19.93
CA LYS A 22 -6.19 10.89 19.76
C LYS A 22 -5.33 9.70 19.33
N ARG A 23 -5.47 8.55 20.01
CA ARG A 23 -4.73 7.32 19.67
C ARG A 23 -5.14 6.75 18.31
N GLY A 24 -6.42 6.80 17.98
CA GLY A 24 -6.94 6.31 16.70
C GLY A 24 -6.38 7.11 15.53
N ILE A 25 -6.46 8.43 15.61
CA ILE A 25 -5.95 9.35 14.58
C ILE A 25 -4.44 9.21 14.41
N GLU A 26 -3.68 9.22 15.51
CA GLU A 26 -2.21 9.10 15.47
C GLU A 26 -1.76 7.80 14.78
N ARG A 27 -2.37 6.66 15.14
CA ARG A 27 -2.08 5.37 14.50
C ARG A 27 -2.49 5.35 13.04
N GLY A 28 -3.70 5.82 12.73
CA GLY A 28 -4.23 5.83 11.37
C GLY A 28 -3.39 6.67 10.43
N ILE A 29 -3.00 7.88 10.84
CA ILE A 29 -2.14 8.76 10.05
C ILE A 29 -0.77 8.13 9.85
N LYS A 30 -0.14 7.61 10.91
CA LYS A 30 1.18 6.98 10.80
C LYS A 30 1.17 5.80 9.82
N GLN A 31 0.21 4.89 9.97
CA GLN A 31 0.07 3.74 9.08
C GLN A 31 -0.23 4.15 7.64
N GLY A 32 -1.15 5.11 7.45
CA GLY A 32 -1.51 5.59 6.12
C GLY A 32 -0.35 6.25 5.37
N ILE A 33 0.45 7.06 6.07
CA ILE A 33 1.65 7.70 5.49
C ILE A 33 2.69 6.64 5.13
N GLU A 34 2.98 5.71 6.03
CA GLU A 34 3.98 4.64 5.81
C GLU A 34 3.60 3.77 4.60
N GLN A 35 2.36 3.29 4.55
CA GLN A 35 1.84 2.52 3.41
C GLN A 35 1.83 3.32 2.11
N GLY A 36 1.48 4.62 2.18
CA GLY A 36 1.46 5.49 1.01
C GLY A 36 2.86 5.70 0.42
N ILE A 37 3.85 5.95 1.27
CA ILE A 37 5.25 6.10 0.86
C ILE A 37 5.76 4.80 0.25
N GLU A 38 5.56 3.67 0.93
CA GLU A 38 6.00 2.36 0.43
C GLU A 38 5.38 2.06 -0.93
N LYS A 39 4.05 2.21 -1.07
CA LYS A 39 3.35 2.02 -2.35
C LYS A 39 3.93 2.91 -3.45
N GLN A 40 4.18 4.19 -3.16
CA GLN A 40 4.73 5.12 -4.14
C GLN A 40 6.15 4.73 -4.57
N GLN A 41 6.98 4.23 -3.66
CA GLN A 41 8.33 3.75 -3.98
C GLN A 41 8.29 2.58 -4.98
N PHE A 42 7.42 1.61 -4.74
CA PHE A 42 7.25 0.45 -5.62
C PHE A 42 6.70 0.84 -7.01
N GLU A 43 5.67 1.70 -7.06
CA GLU A 43 5.11 2.16 -8.35
C GLU A 43 6.14 2.98 -9.16
N THR A 44 6.90 3.83 -8.49
CA THR A 44 8.00 4.58 -9.14
C THR A 44 9.06 3.61 -9.68
N ALA A 45 9.43 2.58 -8.91
CA ALA A 45 10.40 1.58 -9.35
C ALA A 45 9.92 0.79 -10.57
N LYS A 46 8.64 0.38 -10.60
CA LYS A 46 8.02 -0.28 -11.75
C LYS A 46 8.11 0.58 -13.01
N GLU A 47 7.79 1.87 -12.89
CA GLU A 47 7.85 2.78 -14.02
C GLU A 47 9.27 2.98 -14.53
N MET A 48 10.24 3.15 -13.63
CA MET A 48 11.65 3.25 -14.00
C MET A 48 12.16 1.97 -14.69
N LEU A 49 11.74 0.78 -14.23
CA LEU A 49 12.05 -0.49 -14.90
C LEU A 49 11.49 -0.55 -16.32
N ARG A 50 10.24 -0.12 -16.53
CA ARG A 50 9.62 -0.05 -17.87
C ARG A 50 10.36 0.90 -18.80
N ASN A 51 10.95 1.96 -18.26
CA ASN A 51 11.77 2.92 -19.00
C ASN A 51 13.26 2.51 -19.08
N HIS A 52 13.58 1.23 -18.81
CA HIS A 52 14.93 0.68 -18.92
C HIS A 52 16.00 1.39 -18.08
N CYS A 53 15.60 2.01 -16.96
CA CYS A 53 16.56 2.56 -16.00
C CYS A 53 17.38 1.44 -15.36
N ASN A 54 18.64 1.72 -15.02
CA ASN A 54 19.50 0.75 -14.35
C ASN A 54 19.12 0.56 -12.88
N ASP A 55 19.45 -0.62 -12.35
CA ASP A 55 19.09 -1.05 -11.00
C ASP A 55 19.60 -0.12 -9.90
N GLN A 56 20.84 0.35 -10.03
CA GLN A 56 21.47 1.21 -9.04
C GLN A 56 20.74 2.54 -8.90
N LEU A 57 20.33 3.13 -10.03
CA LEU A 57 19.55 4.35 -10.06
C LEU A 57 18.16 4.13 -9.46
N ILE A 58 17.51 3.00 -9.78
CA ILE A 58 16.19 2.68 -9.24
C ILE A 58 16.25 2.56 -7.72
N GLN A 59 17.19 1.77 -7.19
CA GLN A 59 17.38 1.61 -5.75
C GLN A 59 17.68 2.93 -5.05
N LEU A 60 18.51 3.78 -5.67
CA LEU A 60 18.86 5.09 -5.12
C LEU A 60 17.64 6.02 -5.03
N CYS A 61 16.84 6.09 -6.10
CA CYS A 61 15.71 7.01 -6.17
C CYS A 61 14.50 6.56 -5.33
N THR A 62 14.23 5.25 -5.32
CA THR A 62 13.02 4.70 -4.66
C THR A 62 13.28 4.15 -3.28
N LYS A 63 14.56 3.99 -2.89
CA LYS A 63 15.00 3.44 -1.60
C LYS A 63 14.53 2.00 -1.35
N ILE A 64 14.16 1.26 -2.39
CA ILE A 64 13.84 -0.16 -2.27
C ILE A 64 15.12 -1.01 -2.25
N SER A 65 15.06 -2.17 -1.62
CA SER A 65 16.16 -3.13 -1.56
C SER A 65 16.37 -3.86 -2.88
N LEU A 66 17.52 -4.52 -3.04
CA LEU A 66 17.80 -5.40 -4.19
C LEU A 66 16.77 -6.51 -4.31
N GLN A 67 16.42 -7.14 -3.19
CA GLN A 67 15.43 -8.20 -3.16
C GLN A 67 14.04 -7.73 -3.64
N GLN A 68 13.63 -6.53 -3.21
CA GLN A 68 12.36 -5.92 -3.65
C GLN A 68 12.40 -5.61 -5.17
N LEU A 69 13.53 -5.11 -5.67
CA LEU A 69 13.72 -4.83 -7.08
C LEU A 69 13.71 -6.11 -7.93
N GLU A 70 14.36 -7.17 -7.49
CA GLU A 70 14.35 -8.49 -8.16
C GLU A 70 12.94 -9.08 -8.20
N GLN A 71 12.17 -8.93 -7.12
CA GLN A 71 10.78 -9.36 -7.08
C GLN A 71 9.91 -8.59 -8.08
N LEU A 72 10.06 -7.27 -8.15
CA LEU A 72 9.37 -6.44 -9.15
C LEU A 72 9.70 -6.86 -10.58
N LYS A 73 10.96 -7.18 -10.87
CA LYS A 73 11.37 -7.66 -12.19
C LYS A 73 10.68 -8.97 -12.57
N LYS A 74 10.57 -9.91 -11.63
CA LYS A 74 9.86 -11.18 -11.85
C LYS A 74 8.38 -10.95 -12.15
N GLU A 75 7.73 -10.05 -11.40
CA GLU A 75 6.33 -9.70 -11.62
C GLU A 75 6.10 -9.11 -13.01
N ILE A 76 6.94 -8.17 -13.45
CA ILE A 76 6.84 -7.56 -14.78
C ILE A 76 7.01 -8.63 -15.87
N VAL A 77 8.00 -9.52 -15.74
CA VAL A 77 8.24 -10.61 -16.71
C VAL A 77 7.07 -11.60 -16.74
N SER A 78 6.49 -11.96 -15.57
CA SER A 78 5.34 -12.87 -15.51
C SER A 78 4.07 -12.28 -16.12
N GLY A 79 3.91 -10.95 -16.12
CA GLY A 79 2.76 -10.28 -16.73
C GLY A 79 2.71 -10.35 -18.26
N PHE A 80 3.83 -10.64 -18.92
CA PHE A 80 3.90 -10.82 -20.38
C PHE A 80 3.45 -12.22 -20.85
N ASN A 81 3.45 -13.22 -19.96
CA ASN A 81 3.10 -14.60 -20.34
C ASN A 81 1.57 -14.86 -20.35
N GLN A 82 0.73 -13.88 -20.00
CA GLN A 82 -0.74 -14.04 -19.97
C GLN A 82 -1.47 -13.48 -21.19
N THR A 83 -0.79 -12.76 -22.09
CA THR A 83 -1.42 -12.12 -23.27
C THR A 83 -1.40 -12.97 -24.54
N GLU A 84 -0.79 -14.15 -24.53
CA GLU A 84 -0.67 -15.00 -25.74
C GLU A 84 -1.77 -16.08 -25.86
N ASP A 85 -2.51 -16.40 -24.80
CA ASP A 85 -3.45 -17.56 -24.79
C ASP A 85 -4.91 -17.21 -25.18
N ASP A 86 -5.29 -15.93 -25.15
CA ASP A 86 -6.69 -15.51 -25.44
C ASP A 86 -6.97 -15.30 -26.94
N SER A 87 -5.98 -15.47 -27.81
CA SER A 87 -6.14 -15.23 -29.26
C SER A 87 -6.55 -16.47 -30.08
N GLU A 88 -6.51 -17.68 -29.50
CA GLU A 88 -6.77 -18.92 -30.25
C GLU A 88 -8.21 -19.49 -30.15
N GLN A 89 -9.10 -18.93 -29.33
CA GLN A 89 -10.44 -19.53 -29.12
C GLN A 89 -11.61 -18.94 -29.94
N SER A 90 -11.38 -18.02 -30.89
CA SER A 90 -12.49 -17.39 -31.66
C SER A 90 -12.88 -18.08 -32.99
N HIS A 91 -12.30 -19.23 -33.33
CA HIS A 91 -12.51 -19.88 -34.64
C HIS A 91 -13.05 -21.31 -34.58
N LEU A 92 -14.03 -21.66 -33.74
CA LEU A 92 -14.73 -22.96 -33.85
C LEU A 92 -16.23 -22.91 -33.47
N ALA A 93 -16.98 -21.96 -34.01
CA ALA A 93 -18.45 -22.00 -33.96
C ALA A 93 -19.07 -21.44 -35.24
N SER A 94 -18.88 -22.14 -36.36
CA SER A 94 -19.69 -22.00 -37.56
C SER A 94 -19.55 -23.29 -38.37
N ASP A 95 -20.40 -24.26 -38.06
CA ASP A 95 -20.99 -25.25 -38.99
C ASP A 95 -22.18 -25.93 -38.29
#